data_AF-A0AAQ4DVE9-F1
#
_entry.id   AF-A0AAQ4DVE9-F1
#
_cell.length_a   1.000
_cell.length_b   1.000
_cell.length_c   1.000
_cell.angle_alpha   90.00
_cell.angle_beta   90.00
_cell.angle_gamma   90.00
#
_symmetry.space_group_name_H-M   'P 1'
#
loop_
_entity.id
_entity.type
_entity.pdbx_description
1 polymer ?
#
loop_
_entity_poly.entity_id
_entity_poly.type
_entity_poly.pdbx_seq_one_letter_code
_entity_poly.pdbx_strand_id
1 'polypeptide(L)'
;MLLILPQKLAQVDLVTSECFDCGDIFGHGRFQHWIFILTAASVCAMHCHTLVFRLISGDVDHWCKQPLGVEVMSAASWRNVAIPIDSDGRFSRCTVYKHPDDLNDTQVVGCDEWDYDPERQNSTIVSYWDLVCDRQPLLAVAQVVYIAAALLFMSGVGLAADRLGRQPVLLSSVVVLLLATLVVVSL
;
A
#
# COMPACT_ATOMS: atom_id res chain seq x y z
N MET A 1 20.69 -3.84 -37.97
CA MET A 1 19.65 -4.00 -36.93
C MET A 1 19.09 -2.64 -36.52
N LEU A 2 18.63 -1.81 -37.49
CA LEU A 2 18.11 -0.46 -37.23
C LEU A 2 17.03 -0.04 -38.24
N LEU A 3 16.56 -0.96 -39.09
CA LEU A 3 15.58 -0.70 -40.15
C LEU A 3 14.21 -1.36 -39.92
N ILE A 4 14.01 -2.04 -38.77
CA ILE A 4 12.73 -2.72 -38.44
C ILE A 4 11.85 -1.86 -37.52
N LEU A 5 12.41 -0.84 -36.85
CA LEU A 5 11.67 0.05 -35.94
C LEU A 5 10.57 0.89 -36.61
N PRO A 6 10.77 1.52 -37.79
CA PRO A 6 9.77 2.45 -38.32
C PRO A 6 8.53 1.73 -38.88
N GLN A 7 8.64 0.46 -39.30
CA GLN A 7 7.48 -0.31 -39.73
C GLN A 7 6.60 -0.77 -38.57
N LYS A 8 7.18 -1.14 -37.42
CA LYS A 8 6.39 -1.50 -36.23
C LYS A 8 5.68 -0.29 -35.63
N LEU A 9 6.32 0.88 -35.61
CA LEU A 9 5.69 2.12 -35.12
C LEU A 9 4.53 2.54 -36.02
N ALA A 10 4.70 2.55 -37.35
CA ALA A 10 3.61 2.87 -38.27
C ALA A 10 2.44 1.88 -38.20
N GLN A 11 2.70 0.59 -37.93
CA GLN A 11 1.66 -0.42 -37.75
C GLN A 11 0.94 -0.30 -36.40
N VAL A 12 1.65 0.11 -35.34
CA VAL A 12 1.04 0.43 -34.03
C VAL A 12 0.21 1.71 -34.12
N ASP A 13 0.67 2.73 -34.84
CA ASP A 13 -0.04 4.00 -35.03
C ASP A 13 -1.28 3.85 -35.94
N LEU A 14 -1.24 2.99 -36.95
CA LEU A 14 -2.42 2.64 -37.76
C LEU A 14 -3.47 1.89 -36.92
N VAL A 15 -3.05 0.90 -36.11
CA VAL A 15 -3.95 0.16 -35.20
C VAL A 15 -4.51 1.07 -34.11
N THR A 16 -3.74 2.01 -33.56
CA THR A 16 -4.27 2.97 -32.57
C THR A 16 -5.17 4.03 -33.21
N SER A 17 -4.93 4.46 -34.45
CA SER A 17 -5.80 5.43 -35.14
C SER A 17 -7.15 4.86 -35.57
N GLU A 18 -7.22 3.59 -35.99
CA GLU A 18 -8.50 2.91 -36.24
C GLU A 18 -9.21 2.50 -34.94
N CYS A 19 -8.51 2.42 -33.80
CA CYS A 19 -9.09 2.12 -32.49
C CYS A 19 -9.41 3.37 -31.65
N PHE A 20 -8.99 4.56 -32.08
CA PHE A 20 -9.27 5.84 -31.40
C PHE A 20 -10.55 6.53 -31.90
N ASP A 21 -11.33 5.92 -32.80
CA ASP A 21 -12.74 6.30 -32.94
C ASP A 21 -13.59 5.54 -31.91
N CYS A 22 -13.44 5.98 -30.65
CA CYS A 22 -14.20 5.48 -29.51
C CYS A 22 -15.72 5.78 -29.67
N GLY A 23 -16.13 6.59 -30.65
CA GLY A 23 -17.53 6.88 -30.95
C GLY A 23 -18.25 5.73 -31.64
N ASP A 24 -17.59 5.07 -32.59
CA ASP A 24 -18.23 4.07 -33.46
C ASP A 24 -18.25 2.65 -32.85
N ILE A 25 -17.26 2.30 -32.03
CA ILE A 25 -17.22 1.01 -31.31
C ILE A 25 -18.22 0.99 -30.14
N PHE A 26 -18.44 2.15 -29.51
CA PHE A 26 -19.27 2.26 -28.32
C PHE A 26 -20.71 2.71 -28.66
N GLY A 27 -20.98 3.33 -29.80
CA GLY A 27 -22.32 3.77 -30.15
C GLY A 27 -22.80 4.94 -29.27
N HIS A 28 -23.53 5.87 -29.90
CA HIS A 28 -23.92 7.15 -29.31
C HIS A 28 -25.08 7.09 -28.29
N GLY A 29 -25.14 6.03 -27.47
CA GLY A 29 -26.14 5.89 -26.42
C GLY A 29 -25.82 6.77 -25.20
N ARG A 30 -26.77 7.59 -24.75
CA ARG A 30 -26.65 8.39 -23.50
C ARG A 30 -26.28 7.53 -22.29
N PHE A 31 -26.75 6.28 -22.24
CA PHE A 31 -26.45 5.30 -21.19
C PHE A 31 -24.98 4.83 -21.20
N GLN A 32 -24.40 4.67 -22.40
CA GLN A 32 -23.02 4.24 -22.58
C GLN A 32 -22.03 5.27 -22.03
N HIS A 33 -22.27 6.55 -22.33
CA HIS A 33 -21.48 7.65 -21.78
C HIS A 33 -21.56 7.70 -20.24
N TRP A 34 -22.74 7.50 -19.65
CA TRP A 34 -22.87 7.45 -18.19
C TRP A 34 -22.07 6.29 -17.57
N ILE A 35 -22.15 5.09 -18.15
CA ILE A 35 -21.34 3.96 -17.67
C ILE A 35 -19.85 4.27 -17.77
N PHE A 36 -19.39 4.90 -18.85
CA PHE A 36 -17.99 5.26 -19.01
C PHE A 36 -17.54 6.27 -17.96
N ILE A 37 -18.31 7.35 -17.75
CA ILE A 37 -18.03 8.35 -16.70
C ILE A 37 -18.00 7.70 -15.32
N LEU A 38 -18.98 6.83 -15.01
CA LEU A 38 -19.03 6.12 -13.73
C LEU A 38 -17.82 5.19 -13.55
N THR A 39 -17.41 4.48 -14.62
CA THR A 39 -16.23 3.61 -14.59
C THR A 39 -14.96 4.43 -14.39
N ALA A 40 -14.81 5.54 -15.12
CA ALA A 40 -13.67 6.45 -14.96
C ALA A 40 -13.61 7.03 -13.54
N ALA A 41 -14.74 7.47 -12.99
CA ALA A 41 -14.82 7.95 -11.61
C ALA A 41 -14.43 6.87 -10.60
N SER A 42 -14.85 5.61 -10.80
CA SER A 42 -14.48 4.48 -9.93
C SER A 42 -12.98 4.18 -9.98
N VAL A 43 -12.35 4.29 -11.16
CA VAL A 43 -10.90 4.13 -11.32
C VAL A 43 -10.16 5.27 -10.61
N CYS A 44 -10.62 6.52 -10.76
CA CYS A 44 -10.04 7.65 -10.04
C CYS A 44 -10.15 7.46 -8.52
N ALA A 45 -11.31 7.03 -8.02
CA ALA A 45 -11.52 6.74 -6.60
C ALA A 45 -10.57 5.64 -6.09
N MET A 46 -10.34 4.59 -6.89
CA MET A 46 -9.38 3.53 -6.56
C MET A 46 -7.95 4.08 -6.44
N HIS A 47 -7.53 4.95 -7.35
CA HIS A 47 -6.21 5.58 -7.29
C HIS A 47 -6.09 6.53 -6.09
N CYS A 48 -7.14 7.29 -5.79
CA CYS A 48 -7.21 8.10 -4.56
C CYS A 48 -7.05 7.22 -3.31
N HIS A 49 -7.69 6.05 -3.26
CA HIS A 49 -7.53 5.12 -2.14
C HIS A 49 -6.07 4.64 -1.98
N THR A 50 -5.37 4.34 -3.09
CA THR A 50 -3.95 3.96 -3.01
C THR A 50 -3.06 5.10 -2.52
N LEU A 51 -3.41 6.36 -2.80
CA LEU A 51 -2.70 7.53 -2.26
C LEU A 51 -2.96 7.68 -0.76
N VAL A 52 -4.20 7.50 -0.31
CA VAL A 52 -4.56 7.54 1.12
C VAL A 52 -3.77 6.48 1.90
N PHE A 53 -3.63 5.27 1.37
CA PHE A 53 -2.81 4.23 2.00
C PHE A 53 -1.36 4.68 2.23
N ARG A 54 -0.76 5.36 1.23
CA ARG A 54 0.61 5.92 1.34
C ARG A 54 0.72 7.01 2.40
N LEU A 55 -0.32 7.82 2.56
CA LEU A 55 -0.35 8.90 3.56
C LEU A 55 -0.47 8.34 4.98
N ILE A 56 -1.30 7.31 5.17
CA ILE A 56 -1.51 6.68 6.48
C ILE A 56 -0.32 5.78 6.87
N SER A 57 0.46 5.30 5.89
CA SER A 57 1.72 4.57 6.12
C SER A 57 2.94 5.48 6.37
N GLY A 58 2.72 6.67 6.93
CA GLY A 58 3.80 7.63 7.21
C GLY A 58 4.82 7.11 8.22
N ASP A 59 6.06 7.61 8.14
CA ASP A 59 7.09 7.34 9.14
C ASP A 59 6.66 7.93 10.49
N VAL A 60 6.72 7.13 11.54
CA VAL A 60 6.38 7.54 12.91
C VAL A 60 7.63 7.39 13.75
N ASP A 61 7.92 8.40 14.57
CA ASP A 61 9.01 8.29 15.54
C ASP A 61 8.71 7.18 16.55
N HIS A 62 9.64 6.23 16.61
CA HIS A 62 9.54 5.01 17.41
C HIS A 62 10.88 4.70 18.06
N TRP A 63 10.83 3.94 19.14
CA TRP A 63 12.00 3.47 19.87
C TRP A 63 11.70 2.13 20.53
N CYS A 64 12.74 1.46 21.01
CA CYS A 64 12.61 0.13 21.58
C CYS A 64 11.97 0.18 22.96
N LYS A 65 10.97 -0.67 23.18
CA LYS A 65 10.22 -0.73 24.43
C LYS A 65 11.05 -1.37 25.54
N GLN A 66 10.82 -0.93 26.78
CA GLN A 66 11.52 -1.49 27.94
C GLN A 66 11.09 -2.95 28.19
N PRO A 67 12.01 -3.91 28.39
CA PRO A 67 11.67 -5.29 28.67
C PRO A 67 11.02 -5.44 30.05
N LEU A 68 10.04 -6.35 30.16
CA LEU A 68 9.19 -6.57 31.35
C LEU A 68 9.91 -7.14 32.59
N GLY A 69 11.23 -7.28 32.57
CA GLY A 69 12.03 -7.88 33.65
C GLY A 69 13.02 -6.94 34.36
N VAL A 70 13.03 -5.66 33.99
CA VAL A 70 13.93 -4.63 34.55
C VAL A 70 13.10 -3.63 35.37
N GLU A 71 13.73 -2.94 36.34
CA GLU A 71 13.06 -1.87 37.08
C GLU A 71 12.44 -0.85 36.11
N VAL A 72 11.12 -0.70 36.18
CA VAL A 72 10.36 0.19 35.30
C VAL A 72 10.85 1.62 35.49
N MET A 73 11.36 2.22 34.42
CA MET A 73 11.83 3.59 34.42
C MET A 73 11.01 4.45 33.45
N SER A 74 11.20 5.77 33.51
CA SER A 74 10.52 6.66 32.56
C SER A 74 11.05 6.42 31.15
N ALA A 75 10.20 6.56 30.13
CA ALA A 75 10.60 6.39 28.73
C ALA A 75 11.78 7.31 28.34
N ALA A 76 11.87 8.52 28.91
CA ALA A 76 13.00 9.41 28.67
C ALA A 76 14.31 8.86 29.27
N SER A 77 14.28 8.32 30.49
CA SER A 77 15.44 7.72 31.13
C SER A 77 15.90 6.46 30.39
N TRP A 78 14.95 5.61 30.00
CA TRP A 78 15.21 4.40 29.23
C TRP A 78 15.93 4.70 27.92
N ARG A 79 15.43 5.68 27.15
CA ARG A 79 16.05 6.09 25.88
C ARG A 79 17.50 6.54 26.05
N ASN A 80 17.82 7.26 27.13
CA ASN A 80 19.17 7.75 27.36
C ASN A 80 20.19 6.66 27.72
N VAL A 81 19.75 5.57 28.34
CA VAL A 81 20.64 4.50 28.84
C VAL A 81 20.72 3.34 27.85
N ALA A 82 19.57 2.89 27.33
CA ALA A 82 19.48 1.65 26.58
C ALA A 82 19.65 1.82 25.07
N ILE A 83 19.41 3.02 24.53
CA ILE A 83 19.40 3.23 23.08
C ILE A 83 20.73 3.86 22.62
N PRO A 84 21.47 3.20 21.70
CA PRO A 84 22.69 3.76 21.16
C PRO A 84 22.41 5.03 20.34
N ILE A 85 23.37 5.94 20.35
CA ILE A 85 23.36 7.14 19.52
C ILE A 85 23.97 6.79 18.17
N ASP A 86 23.24 7.07 17.10
CA ASP A 86 23.68 6.86 15.73
C ASP A 86 24.69 7.94 15.29
N SER A 87 25.33 7.78 14.13
CA SER A 87 26.33 8.74 13.62
C SER A 87 25.81 10.17 13.51
N ASP A 88 24.49 10.32 13.38
CA ASP A 88 23.80 11.60 13.23
C ASP A 88 23.54 12.31 14.58
N GLY A 89 24.03 11.75 15.69
CA GLY A 89 23.82 12.30 17.03
C GLY A 89 22.40 12.12 17.57
N ARG A 90 21.59 11.27 16.93
CA ARG A 90 20.22 10.94 17.35
C ARG A 90 20.18 9.53 17.94
N PHE A 91 19.20 9.27 18.79
CA PHE A 91 18.93 7.90 19.25
C PHE A 91 18.56 6.99 18.07
N SER A 92 19.14 5.80 18.04
CA SER A 92 18.75 4.76 17.08
C SER A 92 17.28 4.37 17.28
N ARG A 93 16.55 4.21 16.19
CA ARG A 93 15.12 3.86 16.23
C ARG A 93 14.87 2.35 16.27
N CYS A 94 15.85 1.56 15.84
CA CYS A 94 15.69 0.14 15.55
C CYS A 94 16.56 -0.80 16.38
N THR A 95 17.45 -0.25 17.20
CA THR A 95 18.44 -1.04 17.92
C THR A 95 18.55 -0.62 19.38
N VAL A 96 18.92 -1.57 20.24
CA VAL A 96 19.09 -1.38 21.69
C VAL A 96 20.35 -2.08 22.17
N TYR A 97 20.97 -1.59 23.24
CA TYR A 97 22.02 -2.34 23.92
C TYR A 97 21.44 -3.60 24.57
N LYS A 98 22.11 -4.73 24.38
CA LYS A 98 21.68 -6.01 24.92
C LYS A 98 21.70 -6.03 26.45
N HIS A 99 22.72 -5.41 27.04
CA HIS A 99 22.92 -5.29 28.47
C HIS A 99 23.18 -3.82 28.84
N PRO A 100 22.12 -3.01 29.01
CA PRO A 100 22.26 -1.57 29.26
C PRO A 100 22.93 -1.22 30.59
N ASP A 101 22.96 -2.16 31.54
CA ASP A 101 23.60 -2.00 32.85
C ASP A 101 25.12 -2.26 32.80
N ASP A 102 25.60 -2.99 31.78
CA ASP A 102 27.00 -3.40 31.63
C ASP A 102 27.75 -2.49 30.66
N LEU A 103 28.42 -1.47 31.18
CA LEU A 103 29.22 -0.51 30.39
C LEU A 103 30.35 -1.14 29.55
N ASN A 104 30.72 -2.40 29.83
CA ASN A 104 31.72 -3.14 29.07
C ASN A 104 31.13 -3.94 27.90
N ASP A 105 29.81 -4.15 27.87
CA ASP A 105 29.13 -4.86 26.79
C ASP A 105 28.44 -3.88 25.85
N THR A 106 29.13 -3.52 24.77
CA THR A 106 28.60 -2.66 23.71
C THR A 106 27.85 -3.45 22.64
N GLN A 107 27.40 -4.68 22.94
CA GLN A 107 26.63 -5.46 21.98
C GLN A 107 25.27 -4.81 21.72
N VAL A 108 25.05 -4.46 20.46
CA VAL A 108 23.80 -3.89 19.96
C VAL A 108 22.97 -4.98 19.28
N VAL A 109 21.67 -5.03 19.58
CA VAL A 109 20.72 -5.98 19.01
C VAL A 109 19.49 -5.25 18.45
N GLY A 110 18.77 -5.92 17.56
CA GLY A 110 17.47 -5.45 17.07
C GLY A 110 16.40 -5.50 18.15
N CYS A 111 15.32 -4.76 17.95
CA CYS A 111 14.23 -4.64 18.92
C CYS A 111 13.07 -5.54 18.56
N ASP A 112 12.49 -6.19 19.58
CA ASP A 112 11.33 -7.09 19.41
C ASP A 112 9.99 -6.35 19.61
N GLU A 113 9.99 -5.31 20.45
CA GLU A 113 8.84 -4.46 20.76
C GLU A 113 9.21 -2.98 20.67
N TRP A 114 8.24 -2.14 20.29
CA TRP A 114 8.41 -0.72 20.08
C TRP A 114 7.42 0.11 20.89
N ASP A 115 7.87 1.28 21.32
CA ASP A 115 7.05 2.35 21.84
C ASP A 115 7.06 3.51 20.83
N TYR A 116 5.93 4.22 20.75
CA TYR A 116 5.70 5.31 19.81
C TYR A 116 5.47 6.62 20.54
N ASP A 117 5.66 7.73 19.84
CA ASP A 117 5.26 9.05 20.34
C ASP A 117 3.75 9.06 20.68
N PRO A 118 3.35 9.41 21.92
CA PRO A 118 1.95 9.37 22.35
C PRO A 118 1.00 10.18 21.45
N GLU A 119 1.47 11.23 20.77
CA GLU A 119 0.63 12.00 19.83
C GLU A 119 0.27 11.20 18.56
N ARG A 120 1.12 10.24 18.17
CA ARG A 120 0.97 9.42 16.96
C ARG A 120 0.76 7.94 17.25
N GLN A 121 0.67 7.58 18.53
CA GLN A 121 0.42 6.21 18.95
C GLN A 121 -0.97 5.77 18.46
N ASN A 122 -1.00 4.69 17.69
CA ASN A 122 -2.21 4.10 17.09
C ASN A 122 -2.94 4.97 16.06
N SER A 123 -2.34 6.06 15.57
CA SER A 123 -2.96 6.90 14.54
C SER A 123 -2.60 6.45 13.11
N THR A 124 -1.58 5.61 12.97
CA THR A 124 -1.08 5.12 11.68
C THR A 124 -1.12 3.60 11.61
N ILE A 125 -1.24 3.08 10.38
CA ILE A 125 -1.15 1.64 10.13
C ILE A 125 0.21 1.06 10.54
N VAL A 126 1.25 1.89 10.53
CA VAL A 126 2.61 1.51 10.93
C VAL A 126 2.67 1.24 12.42
N SER A 127 2.17 2.16 13.25
CA SER A 127 2.16 2.02 14.71
C SER A 127 1.16 0.96 15.21
N TYR A 128 0.13 0.65 14.42
CA TYR A 128 -0.89 -0.31 14.82
C TYR A 128 -0.41 -1.77 14.65
N TRP A 129 0.41 -2.03 13.63
CA TRP A 129 0.91 -3.37 13.28
C TRP A 129 2.41 -3.54 13.50
N ASP A 130 3.06 -2.57 14.16
CA ASP A 130 4.51 -2.54 14.39
C ASP A 130 5.34 -2.73 13.10
N LEU A 131 4.96 -2.05 12.02
CA LEU A 131 5.58 -2.18 10.69
C LEU A 131 6.82 -1.28 10.53
N VAL A 132 7.73 -1.35 11.50
CA VAL A 132 8.95 -0.55 11.57
C VAL A 132 10.21 -1.41 11.38
N CYS A 133 11.35 -0.78 11.11
CA CYS A 133 12.65 -1.45 11.01
C CYS A 133 12.62 -2.65 10.04
N ASP A 134 12.94 -3.85 10.52
CA ASP A 134 12.94 -5.09 9.72
C ASP A 134 11.56 -5.43 9.13
N ARG A 135 10.48 -4.88 9.70
CA ARG A 135 9.10 -5.09 9.25
C ARG A 135 8.59 -4.01 8.28
N GLN A 136 9.34 -2.94 8.07
CA GLN A 136 9.00 -1.90 7.09
C GLN A 136 8.74 -2.43 5.66
N PRO A 137 9.48 -3.41 5.10
CA PRO A 137 9.22 -3.89 3.74
C PRO A 137 7.86 -4.59 3.59
N LEU A 138 7.22 -5.04 4.68
CA LEU A 138 5.89 -5.69 4.61
C LEU A 138 4.82 -4.73 4.06
N LEU A 139 4.94 -3.42 4.32
CA LEU A 139 4.06 -2.40 3.73
C LEU A 139 4.14 -2.41 2.19
N ALA A 140 5.36 -2.51 1.66
CA ALA A 140 5.57 -2.56 0.21
C ALA A 140 5.04 -3.88 -0.38
N VAL A 141 5.26 -5.00 0.30
CA VAL A 141 4.74 -6.31 -0.11
C VAL A 141 3.22 -6.29 -0.16
N ALA A 142 2.55 -5.78 0.88
CA ALA A 142 1.09 -5.67 0.91
C ALA A 142 0.55 -4.88 -0.28
N GLN A 143 1.21 -3.79 -0.65
CA GLN A 143 0.82 -2.99 -1.81
C GLN A 143 1.04 -3.71 -3.15
N VAL A 144 2.16 -4.42 -3.31
CA VAL A 144 2.41 -5.20 -4.52
C VAL A 144 1.36 -6.29 -4.68
N VAL A 145 1.02 -7.00 -3.60
CA VAL A 145 -0.05 -8.01 -3.59
C VAL A 145 -1.39 -7.40 -3.97
N TYR A 146 -1.72 -6.22 -3.42
CA TYR A 146 -2.95 -5.50 -3.76
C TYR A 146 -3.03 -5.14 -5.25
N ILE A 147 -1.95 -4.58 -5.82
CA ILE A 147 -1.91 -4.22 -7.24
C ILE A 147 -2.00 -5.48 -8.12
N ALA A 148 -1.28 -6.55 -7.77
CA ALA A 148 -1.33 -7.80 -8.51
C ALA A 148 -2.74 -8.41 -8.50
N ALA A 149 -3.40 -8.43 -7.35
CA ALA A 149 -4.79 -8.89 -7.23
C ALA A 149 -5.75 -8.03 -8.08
N ALA A 150 -5.59 -6.71 -8.06
CA ALA A 150 -6.38 -5.80 -8.87
C ALA A 150 -6.20 -6.06 -10.38
N LEU A 151 -4.96 -6.29 -10.83
CA LEU A 151 -4.68 -6.59 -12.26
C LEU A 151 -5.33 -7.90 -12.71
N LEU A 152 -5.22 -8.95 -11.90
CA LEU A 152 -5.83 -10.25 -12.18
C LEU A 152 -7.36 -10.13 -12.21
N PHE A 153 -7.93 -9.40 -11.26
CA PHE A 153 -9.37 -9.16 -11.18
C PHE A 153 -9.89 -8.40 -12.40
N MET A 154 -9.26 -7.26 -12.75
CA MET A 154 -9.66 -6.45 -13.90
C MET A 154 -9.56 -7.23 -15.21
N SER A 155 -8.48 -8.01 -15.36
CA SER A 155 -8.30 -8.88 -16.54
C SER A 155 -9.37 -9.98 -16.62
N GLY A 156 -9.70 -10.61 -15.48
CA GLY A 156 -10.76 -11.62 -15.40
C GLY A 156 -12.15 -11.08 -15.72
N VAL A 157 -12.51 -9.92 -15.16
CA VAL A 157 -13.78 -9.25 -15.43
C VAL A 157 -13.87 -8.79 -16.88
N GLY A 158 -12.77 -8.29 -17.46
CA GLY A 158 -12.69 -7.95 -18.88
C GLY A 158 -12.98 -9.14 -19.79
N LEU A 159 -12.27 -10.25 -19.59
CA LEU A 159 -12.50 -11.49 -20.34
C LEU A 159 -13.93 -12.03 -20.17
N ALA A 160 -14.48 -11.93 -18.95
CA ALA A 160 -15.86 -12.33 -18.69
C ALA A 160 -16.85 -11.43 -19.44
N ALA A 161 -16.62 -10.12 -19.49
CA ALA A 161 -17.48 -9.17 -20.21
C ALA A 161 -17.51 -9.45 -21.71
N ASP A 162 -16.36 -9.82 -22.28
CA ASP A 162 -16.25 -10.15 -23.71
C ASP A 162 -16.98 -11.45 -24.07
N ARG A 163 -17.05 -12.43 -23.14
CA ARG A 163 -17.70 -13.73 -23.39
C ARG A 163 -19.17 -13.81 -23.00
N LEU A 164 -19.55 -13.25 -21.85
CA LEU A 164 -20.90 -13.33 -21.29
C LEU A 164 -21.76 -12.12 -21.68
N GLY A 165 -21.17 -11.11 -22.30
CA GLY A 165 -21.80 -9.82 -22.56
C GLY A 165 -21.66 -8.85 -21.39
N ARG A 166 -21.73 -7.56 -21.71
CA ARG A 166 -21.39 -6.47 -20.79
C ARG A 166 -22.38 -6.31 -19.63
N GLN A 167 -23.68 -6.48 -19.88
CA GLN A 167 -24.74 -6.25 -18.90
C GLN A 167 -24.72 -7.23 -17.70
N PRO A 168 -24.65 -8.56 -17.88
CA PRO A 168 -24.62 -9.49 -16.74
C PRO A 168 -23.36 -9.33 -15.89
N VAL A 169 -22.22 -9.03 -16.52
CA VAL A 169 -20.93 -8.86 -15.82
C VAL A 169 -20.90 -7.56 -15.02
N LEU A 170 -21.49 -6.48 -15.52
CA LEU A 170 -21.66 -5.24 -14.75
C LEU A 170 -22.54 -5.48 -13.52
N LEU A 171 -23.66 -6.19 -13.68
CA LEU A 171 -24.58 -6.45 -12.58
C LEU A 171 -23.94 -7.35 -11.51
N SER A 172 -23.22 -8.41 -11.92
CA SER A 172 -22.49 -9.27 -10.99
C SER A 172 -21.38 -8.52 -10.25
N SER A 173 -20.67 -7.62 -10.93
CA SER A 173 -19.61 -6.80 -10.31
C SER A 173 -20.17 -5.90 -9.22
N VAL A 174 -21.33 -5.28 -9.44
CA VAL A 174 -22.02 -4.46 -8.42
C VAL A 174 -22.44 -5.31 -7.22
N VAL A 175 -22.98 -6.51 -7.44
CA VAL A 175 -23.35 -7.42 -6.33
C VAL A 175 -22.13 -7.80 -5.52
N VAL A 176 -21.02 -8.17 -6.17
CA VAL A 176 -19.75 -8.51 -5.49
C VAL A 176 -19.23 -7.32 -4.68
N LEU A 177 -19.28 -6.11 -5.22
CA LEU A 177 -18.87 -4.90 -4.50
C LEU A 177 -19.74 -4.66 -3.26
N LEU A 178 -21.06 -4.79 -3.35
CA LEU A 178 -21.96 -4.63 -2.21
C LEU A 178 -21.67 -5.66 -1.12
N LEU A 179 -21.50 -6.93 -1.50
CA LEU A 179 -21.14 -7.99 -0.55
C LEU A 179 -19.79 -7.72 0.11
N ALA A 180 -18.78 -7.31 -0.66
CA ALA A 180 -17.47 -6.97 -0.11
C ALA A 180 -17.56 -5.81 0.90
N THR A 181 -18.31 -4.76 0.60
CA THR A 181 -18.49 -3.65 1.55
C THR A 181 -19.20 -4.07 2.83
N LEU A 182 -20.22 -4.94 2.74
CA LEU A 182 -20.93 -5.46 3.91
C LEU A 182 -20.02 -6.30 4.81
N VAL A 183 -19.17 -7.13 4.20
CA VAL A 183 -18.19 -7.93 4.94
C VAL A 183 -17.21 -7.03 5.68
N VAL A 184 -16.65 -6.02 5.01
CA VAL A 184 -15.69 -5.08 5.61
C VAL A 184 -16.29 -4.28 6.76
N VAL A 185 -17.55 -3.85 6.65
CA VAL A 185 -18.24 -3.11 7.74
C VAL A 185 -18.56 -4.00 8.93
N SER A 186 -18.62 -5.32 8.75
CA SER A 186 -18.94 -6.28 9.81
C SER A 186 -17.71 -6.81 10.56
N LEU A 187 -16.50 -6.49 10.09
CA LEU A 187 -15.20 -6.87 10.67
C LEU A 187 -14.66 -5.75 11.57
#